data_AF-A0A7C2E7Q0-F1
#
_entry.id   AF-A0A7C2E7Q0-F1
#
_cell.length_a   1.000
_cell.length_b   1.000
_cell.length_c   1.000
_cell.angle_alpha   90.00
_cell.angle_beta   90.00
_cell.angle_gamma   90.00
#
_symmetry.space_group_name_H-M   'P 1'
#
loop_
_entity.id
_entity.type
_entity.pdbx_description
1 polymer ?
#
loop_
_entity_poly.entity_id
_entity_poly.type
_entity_poly.pdbx_seq_one_letter_code
_entity_poly.pdbx_strand_id
1 'polypeptide(L)' 'MAEARSRDRWAHTSALLALIANVHRDHRKKPSPYRPADFNPHLRRREPPVGKAPIEVLRQVFVDRR' A
#
# COMPACT_ATOMS: atom_id res chain seq x y z
N MET A 1 23.74 -13.25 2.54
CA MET A 1 23.98 -12.29 3.65
C MET A 1 23.56 -10.84 3.34
N ALA A 2 23.69 -10.34 2.11
CA ALA A 2 23.31 -8.96 1.77
C ALA A 2 21.81 -8.66 1.95
N GLU A 3 20.94 -9.60 1.58
CA GLU A 3 19.48 -9.45 1.74
C GLU A 3 19.05 -9.38 3.21
N ALA A 4 19.60 -10.26 4.06
CA ALA A 4 19.31 -10.25 5.50
C ALA A 4 19.69 -8.90 6.14
N ARG A 5 20.87 -8.35 5.81
CA ARG A 5 21.28 -7.01 6.27
C ARG A 5 20.37 -5.90 5.75
N SER A 6 19.89 -6.02 4.50
CA SER A 6 18.94 -5.06 3.93
C SER A 6 17.61 -5.10 4.68
N ARG A 7 17.07 -6.30 4.96
CA ARG A 7 15.82 -6.48 5.69
C ARG A 7 15.91 -5.93 7.12
N ASP A 8 17.01 -6.19 7.82
CA ASP A 8 17.24 -5.69 9.18
C ASP A 8 17.32 -4.15 9.23
N ARG A 9 18.13 -3.55 8.35
CA ARG A 9 18.22 -2.08 8.23
C ARG A 9 16.88 -1.45 7.94
N TRP A 10 16.13 -2.02 6.98
CA TRP A 10 14.81 -1.51 6.63
C TRP A 10 13.77 -1.74 7.73
N ALA A 11 13.89 -2.80 8.54
CA ALA A 11 13.04 -2.98 9.72
C ALA A 11 13.22 -1.81 10.70
N HIS A 12 14.48 -1.44 11.01
CA HIS A 12 14.78 -0.31 11.87
C HIS A 12 14.33 1.04 11.26
N THR A 13 14.73 1.32 10.02
CA THR A 13 14.40 2.59 9.34
C THR A 13 12.90 2.80 9.22
N SER A 14 12.15 1.77 8.83
CA SER A 14 10.69 1.88 8.67
C SER A 14 9.96 2.11 9.99
N ALA A 15 10.48 1.61 11.12
CA ALA A 15 9.92 1.90 12.44
C ALA A 15 10.08 3.38 12.82
N LEU A 16 11.26 3.97 12.57
CA LEU A 16 11.49 5.40 12.82
C LEU A 16 10.63 6.29 11.94
N LEU A 17 10.52 5.97 10.64
CA LEU A 17 9.66 6.71 9.72
C LEU A 17 8.19 6.66 10.14
N ALA A 18 7.70 5.49 10.56
CA ALA A 18 6.34 5.35 11.06
C ALA A 18 6.11 6.14 12.35
N LEU A 19 7.08 6.17 13.26
CA LEU A 19 7.00 6.99 14.48
C LEU A 19 6.88 8.48 14.14
N ILE A 20 7.81 9.01 13.33
CA ILE A 20 7.84 10.43 12.94
C ILE A 20 6.55 10.81 12.21
N ALA A 21 6.11 9.98 11.25
CA ALA A 21 4.88 10.22 10.51
C ALA A 21 3.65 10.25 11.41
N ASN A 22 3.58 9.39 12.43
CA ASN A 22 2.48 9.38 13.39
C ASN A 22 2.51 10.56 14.37
N VAL A 23 3.70 11.03 14.77
CA VAL A 23 3.85 12.23 15.61
C VAL A 23 3.25 13.46 14.89
N HIS A 24 3.46 13.57 13.58
CA HIS A 24 2.93 14.67 12.78
C HIS A 24 1.57 14.38 12.12
N ARG A 25 0.94 13.24 12.42
CA ARG A 25 -0.33 12.84 11.78
C ARG A 25 -1.51 13.59 12.37
N ASP A 26 -2.26 14.27 11.51
CA ASP A 26 -3.61 14.74 11.84
C ASP A 26 -4.60 13.58 11.81
N HIS A 27 -5.10 13.20 13.00
CA HIS A 27 -6.07 12.12 13.17
C HIS A 27 -7.43 12.35 12.48
N ARG A 28 -7.80 13.60 12.16
CA ARG A 28 -9.05 13.92 11.47
C ARG A 28 -8.95 13.61 9.98
N LYS A 29 -7.80 13.91 9.38
CA LYS A 29 -7.53 13.67 7.95
C LYS A 29 -7.09 12.24 7.66
N LYS A 30 -6.32 11.64 8.57
CA LYS A 30 -5.86 10.27 8.47
C LYS A 30 -6.18 9.58 9.79
N PRO A 31 -7.35 8.94 9.97
CA PRO A 31 -7.73 8.31 11.24
C PRO A 31 -6.87 7.10 11.61
N SER A 32 -6.43 6.33 10.62
CA SER A 32 -5.57 5.16 10.82
C SER A 32 -4.10 5.56 10.99
N PRO A 33 -3.38 5.04 12.01
CA PRO A 33 -1.94 5.24 12.15
C PRO A 33 -1.15 4.70 10.96
N TYR A 34 -0.02 5.33 10.67
CA TYR A 34 0.97 4.77 9.75
C TYR A 34 1.67 3.58 10.40
N ARG A 35 1.92 2.52 9.63
CA ARG A 35 2.61 1.30 10.08
C ARG A 35 3.98 1.22 9.41
N PRO A 36 4.96 0.52 10.01
CA PRO A 36 6.26 0.30 9.36
C PRO A 36 6.14 -0.32 7.95
N ALA A 37 5.16 -1.20 7.74
CA ALA A 37 4.89 -1.83 6.45
C ALA A 37 4.50 -0.84 5.33
N ASP A 38 4.01 0.35 5.68
CA ASP A 38 3.67 1.38 4.69
C ASP A 38 4.95 2.04 4.11
N PHE A 39 6.08 1.94 4.81
CA PHE A 39 7.38 2.50 4.40
C PHE A 39 8.42 1.45 3.99
N ASN A 40 8.32 0.21 4.51
CA ASN A 40 9.32 -0.84 4.27
C ASN A 40 9.13 -1.52 2.90
N PRO A 41 10.09 -1.42 1.96
CA PRO A 41 9.97 -2.02 0.63
C PRO A 41 9.77 -3.54 0.64
N HIS A 42 10.33 -4.22 1.66
CA HIS A 42 10.22 -5.68 1.81
C HIS A 42 8.85 -6.14 2.32
N LEU A 43 8.01 -5.21 2.80
CA LEU A 43 6.69 -5.49 3.36
C LEU A 43 5.54 -4.91 2.50
N ARG A 44 5.86 -4.18 1.43
CA ARG A 44 4.84 -3.62 0.52
C ARG A 44 4.06 -4.78 -0.10
N ARG A 45 2.76 -4.84 0.19
CA ARG A 45 1.86 -5.78 -0.47
C ARG A 45 1.85 -5.45 -1.95
N ARG A 46 2.19 -6.43 -2.78
CA ARG A 46 1.99 -6.34 -4.23
C ARG A 46 0.48 -6.24 -4.45
N GLU A 47 0.00 -5.14 -5.00
CA GLU A 47 -1.41 -5.03 -5.38
C GLU A 47 -1.71 -6.18 -6.35
N PRO A 48 -2.83 -6.91 -6.16
CA PRO A 48 -3.23 -7.91 -7.13
C PRO A 48 -3.36 -7.20 -8.48
N PRO A 49 -2.84 -7.77 -9.59
CA PRO A 49 -3.01 -7.16 -10.90
C PRO A 49 -4.50 -6.95 -11.12
N VAL A 50 -4.90 -5.70 -11.46
CA VAL A 50 -6.29 -5.40 -11.80
C VAL A 50 -6.68 -6.33 -12.95
N GLY A 51 -7.66 -7.19 -12.72
CA GLY A 51 -8.19 -8.08 -13.75
C GLY A 51 -8.66 -7.24 -14.92
N LYS A 52 -7.98 -7.36 -16.07
CA LYS A 52 -8.37 -6.64 -17.28
C LYS A 52 -9.66 -7.26 -17.79
N ALA A 53 -10.75 -6.50 -17.74
CA ALA A 53 -12.00 -6.89 -18.39
C ALA A 53 -11.99 -6.46 -19.86
N PRO A 54 -12.59 -7.24 -20.77
CA PRO A 54 -12.69 -6.88 -22.18
C PRO A 54 -13.77 -5.78 -22.35
N ILE A 55 -13.62 -4.94 -23.38
CA ILE A 55 -14.41 -3.69 -23.56
C ILE A 55 -15.92 -3.95 -23.69
N GLU A 56 -16.29 -5.16 -24.12
CA GLU A 56 -17.65 -5.66 -24.30
C GLU A 56 -18.45 -5.63 -22.99
N VAL A 57 -17.78 -5.75 -21.82
CA VAL A 57 -18.42 -5.64 -20.50
C VAL A 57 -19.06 -4.26 -20.32
N LEU A 58 -18.45 -3.20 -20.84
CA LEU A 58 -19.02 -1.86 -20.76
C LEU A 58 -20.30 -1.76 -21.61
N ARG A 59 -20.31 -2.34 -22.81
CA ARG A 59 -21.52 -2.38 -23.64
C ARG A 59 -22.65 -3.13 -22.93
N GLN A 60 -22.37 -4.29 -22.36
CA GLN A 60 -23.37 -5.10 -21.67
C GLN A 60 -23.99 -4.36 -20.46
N VAL A 61 -23.17 -3.62 -19.70
CA VAL A 61 -23.64 -2.89 -18.51
C VAL A 61 -24.44 -1.64 -18.87
N PHE A 62 -24.03 -0.91 -19.91
CA PHE A 62 -24.58 0.42 -20.22
C PHE A 62 -25.58 0.46 -21.37
N VAL A 63 -25.59 -0.53 -22.26
CA VAL A 63 -26.43 -0.54 -23.48
C VAL A 63 -27.51 -1.62 -23.40
N ASP A 64 -27.12 -2.85 -23.10
CA ASP A 64 -28.01 -4.03 -23.25
C ASP A 64 -28.97 -4.24 -22.05
N ARG A 65 -28.86 -3.44 -20.99
CA ARG A 65 -29.65 -3.55 -19.74
C ARG A 65 -30.96 -2.74 -19.74
N ARG A 66 -31.52 -2.43 -20.91
CA ARG A 66 -32.80 -1.72 -21.03
C ARG A 66 -34.00 -2.65 -21.04
#